data_AF-A0A369GF09-F1
#
_entry.id   AF-A0A369GF09-F1
#
_cell.length_a   1.000
_cell.length_b   1.000
_cell.length_c   1.000
_cell.angle_alpha   90.00
_cell.angle_beta   90.00
_cell.angle_gamma   90.00
#
_symmetry.space_group_name_H-M   'P 1'
#
loop_
_entity.id
_entity.type
_entity.pdbx_description
1 polymer ?
#
loop_
_entity_poly.entity_id
_entity_poly.type
_entity_poly.pdbx_seq_one_letter_code
_entity_poly.pdbx_strand_id
1 'polypeptide(L)'
;MPATAARRRLLAAAASPLSQRPRHSSFSSSAAMQPRFAPGTDTHSVEPALASLLGRWQLASDGRALERTFRFKTFAKTWDFMTAVALQAKIHNHHPEWSNVFNTTLVRWTTHDPLGLSEKDVRLAAICDALAGDFQEVDIKESTSDMSQKELLAKVVTDAGDCCSQGKKV
;
A
#
# COMPACT_ATOMS: atom_id res chain seq x y z
N MET A 1 -10.28 65.09 72.08
CA MET A 1 -9.38 63.93 72.26
C MET A 1 -10.21 62.73 72.70
N PRO A 2 -10.69 61.86 71.80
CA PRO A 2 -11.39 60.63 72.17
C PRO A 2 -10.49 59.40 72.13
N ALA A 3 -10.96 58.38 72.83
CA ALA A 3 -10.22 57.21 73.29
C ALA A 3 -10.12 56.05 72.29
N THR A 4 -9.11 55.25 72.59
CA THR A 4 -8.65 53.94 72.11
C THR A 4 -9.75 52.93 71.75
N ALA A 5 -9.58 52.23 70.61
CA ALA A 5 -10.32 51.01 70.29
C ALA A 5 -9.37 49.88 69.86
N ALA A 6 -9.55 48.72 70.50
CA ALA A 6 -8.72 47.53 70.39
C ALA A 6 -8.93 46.77 69.08
N ARG A 7 -7.84 46.26 68.50
CA ARG A 7 -7.84 45.41 67.31
C ARG A 7 -7.89 43.93 67.71
N ARG A 8 -8.91 43.21 67.22
CA ARG A 8 -9.00 41.74 67.26
C ARG A 8 -8.81 41.23 65.83
N ARG A 9 -7.68 40.58 65.53
CA ARG A 9 -7.43 39.94 64.23
C ARG A 9 -8.13 38.58 64.19
N LEU A 10 -9.08 38.43 63.26
CA LEU A 10 -9.61 37.13 62.84
C LEU A 10 -8.68 36.53 61.77
N LEU A 11 -8.27 35.28 61.96
CA LEU A 11 -7.59 34.45 60.98
C LEU A 11 -8.60 33.99 59.92
N ALA A 12 -8.33 34.25 58.64
CA ALA A 12 -9.01 33.63 57.52
C ALA A 12 -8.05 32.67 56.80
N ALA A 13 -8.44 31.40 56.71
CA ALA A 13 -7.74 30.35 56.00
C ALA A 13 -7.90 30.52 54.48
N ALA A 14 -6.81 30.40 53.73
CA ALA A 14 -6.81 30.42 52.26
C ALA A 14 -7.16 29.04 51.71
N ALA A 15 -8.18 28.95 50.86
CA ALA A 15 -8.48 27.78 50.05
C ALA A 15 -7.89 27.98 48.64
N SER A 16 -7.00 27.07 48.23
CA SER A 16 -6.40 27.06 46.89
C SER A 16 -7.42 26.67 45.81
N PRO A 17 -7.41 27.32 44.62
CA PRO A 17 -8.29 26.90 43.54
C PRO A 17 -7.73 25.64 42.86
N LEU A 18 -8.60 24.63 42.72
CA LEU A 18 -8.34 23.45 41.91
C LEU A 18 -8.23 23.87 40.43
N SER A 19 -7.01 23.86 39.91
CA SER A 19 -6.71 24.03 38.49
C SER A 19 -7.21 22.79 37.72
N GLN A 20 -8.37 22.92 37.09
CA GLN A 20 -8.91 21.87 36.21
C GLN A 20 -8.11 21.89 34.90
N ARG A 21 -7.30 20.86 34.66
CA ARG A 21 -6.65 20.64 33.37
C ARG A 21 -7.70 20.26 32.32
N PRO A 22 -7.67 20.84 31.11
CA PRO A 22 -8.54 20.38 30.04
C PRO A 22 -8.13 18.96 29.67
N ARG A 23 -9.09 18.03 29.63
CA ARG A 23 -8.88 16.71 29.02
C ARG A 23 -8.95 16.90 27.51
N HIS A 24 -7.80 17.10 26.88
CA HIS A 24 -7.71 16.91 25.43
C HIS A 24 -7.86 15.41 25.18
N SER A 25 -8.99 15.00 24.61
CA SER A 25 -9.14 13.68 24.03
C SER A 25 -8.15 13.57 22.87
N SER A 26 -7.00 12.96 23.12
CA SER A 26 -6.08 12.56 22.08
C SER A 26 -6.76 11.48 21.24
N PHE A 27 -7.47 11.93 20.20
CA PHE A 27 -7.85 11.05 19.10
C PHE A 27 -6.54 10.64 18.42
N SER A 28 -6.10 9.41 18.69
CA SER A 28 -5.07 8.77 17.91
C SER A 28 -5.64 8.53 16.52
N SER A 29 -5.46 9.51 15.62
CA SER A 29 -5.54 9.23 14.20
C SER A 29 -4.50 8.15 13.92
N SER A 30 -4.91 7.05 13.30
CA SER A 30 -3.96 6.18 12.61
C SER A 30 -3.14 7.11 11.71
N ALA A 31 -1.85 7.29 12.05
CA ALA A 31 -0.99 8.18 11.28
C ALA A 31 -0.87 7.53 9.89
N ALA A 32 -1.45 8.17 8.87
CA ALA A 32 -1.27 7.74 7.49
C ALA A 32 0.23 7.64 7.22
N MET A 33 0.67 6.50 6.65
CA MET A 33 2.07 6.27 6.32
C MET A 33 2.59 7.42 5.46
N GLN A 34 3.69 8.05 5.87
CA GLN A 34 4.24 9.23 5.20
C GLN A 34 5.36 8.83 4.23
N PRO A 35 5.44 9.44 3.03
CA PRO A 35 6.55 9.19 2.12
C PRO A 35 7.85 9.74 2.69
N ARG A 36 8.95 9.01 2.47
CA ARG A 36 10.31 9.40 2.84
C ARG A 36 11.16 9.45 1.59
N PHE A 37 11.47 10.67 1.17
CA PHE A 37 12.23 10.92 -0.04
C PHE A 37 13.74 10.77 0.16
N ALA A 38 14.41 10.32 -0.90
CA ALA A 38 15.84 10.29 -0.99
C ALA A 38 16.40 11.72 -0.93
N PRO A 39 17.53 11.96 -0.23
CA PRO A 39 18.23 13.24 -0.25
C PRO A 39 18.43 13.79 -1.67
N GLY A 40 18.12 15.07 -1.86
CA GLY A 40 18.23 15.76 -3.16
C GLY A 40 17.03 15.61 -4.09
N THR A 41 15.99 14.86 -3.70
CA THR A 41 14.71 14.81 -4.43
C THR A 41 13.95 16.12 -4.25
N ASP A 42 13.41 16.69 -5.33
CA ASP A 42 12.51 17.85 -5.26
C ASP A 42 11.09 17.40 -4.89
N THR A 43 10.79 17.40 -3.59
CA THR A 43 9.52 16.88 -3.07
C THR A 43 8.31 17.63 -3.59
N HIS A 44 8.41 18.96 -3.80
CA HIS A 44 7.30 19.77 -4.30
C HIS A 44 6.86 19.36 -5.70
N SER A 45 7.81 18.96 -6.55
CA SER A 45 7.53 18.47 -7.90
C SER A 45 7.00 17.04 -7.92
N VAL A 46 7.41 16.20 -6.95
CA VAL A 46 7.08 14.76 -6.93
C VAL A 46 5.76 14.47 -6.22
N GLU A 47 5.45 15.18 -5.14
CA GLU A 47 4.29 14.92 -4.29
C GLU A 47 2.95 14.87 -5.04
N PRO A 48 2.65 15.78 -6.00
CA PRO A 48 1.39 15.70 -6.75
C PRO A 48 1.29 14.42 -7.59
N ALA A 49 2.39 14.02 -8.25
CA ALA A 49 2.43 12.81 -9.05
C ALA A 49 2.34 11.56 -8.17
N LEU A 50 3.05 11.54 -7.03
CA LEU A 50 2.93 10.49 -6.03
C LEU A 50 1.48 10.35 -5.55
N ALA A 51 0.84 11.45 -5.15
CA ALA A 51 -0.53 11.47 -4.65
C ALA A 51 -1.53 10.88 -5.66
N SER A 52 -1.31 11.08 -6.96
CA SER A 52 -2.15 10.50 -8.02
C SER A 52 -2.07 8.98 -8.15
N LEU A 53 -0.97 8.38 -7.71
CA LEU A 53 -0.74 6.92 -7.73
C LEU A 53 -1.30 6.23 -6.48
N LEU A 54 -1.35 6.96 -5.36
CA LEU A 54 -1.83 6.44 -4.09
C LEU A 54 -3.31 6.04 -4.22
N GLY A 55 -3.61 4.80 -3.82
CA GLY A 55 -4.92 4.17 -3.98
C GLY A 55 -4.82 2.86 -4.74
N ARG A 56 -4.02 2.84 -5.82
CA ARG A 56 -3.58 1.59 -6.49
C ARG A 56 -2.19 1.19 -6.02
N TRP A 57 -1.33 2.16 -5.77
CA TRP A 57 -0.04 1.98 -5.13
C TRP A 57 -0.12 2.26 -3.64
N GLN A 58 0.75 1.60 -2.88
CA GLN A 58 0.89 1.78 -1.44
C GLN A 58 2.32 2.16 -1.10
N LEU A 59 2.48 2.96 -0.06
CA LEU A 59 3.80 3.17 0.54
C LEU A 59 4.20 1.93 1.33
N ALA A 60 5.46 1.52 1.20
CA ALA A 60 6.04 0.53 2.08
C ALA A 60 5.99 0.98 3.54
N SER A 61 6.13 0.04 4.47
CA SER A 61 6.02 0.29 5.92
C SER A 61 7.04 1.30 6.46
N ASP A 62 8.16 1.48 5.77
CA ASP A 62 9.18 2.46 6.11
C ASP A 62 9.02 3.79 5.37
N GLY A 63 8.02 3.93 4.49
CA GLY A 63 7.74 5.10 3.67
C GLY A 63 8.71 5.34 2.51
N ARG A 64 9.68 4.45 2.28
CA ARG A 64 10.80 4.69 1.33
C ARG A 64 10.58 4.09 -0.05
N ALA A 65 9.48 3.37 -0.26
CA ALA A 65 9.20 2.69 -1.52
C ALA A 65 7.72 2.71 -1.85
N LEU A 66 7.42 2.52 -3.14
CA LEU A 66 6.09 2.29 -3.67
C LEU A 66 5.92 0.83 -4.02
N GLU A 67 4.82 0.22 -3.57
CA GLU A 67 4.50 -1.17 -3.80
C GLU A 67 3.13 -1.33 -4.43
N ARG A 68 3.03 -2.25 -5.38
CA ARG A 68 1.77 -2.65 -5.98
C ARG A 68 1.82 -4.05 -6.56
N THR A 69 0.73 -4.78 -6.38
CA THR A 69 0.50 -6.06 -7.05
C THR A 69 -0.33 -5.89 -8.32
N PHE A 70 0.15 -6.48 -9.41
CA PHE A 70 -0.53 -6.56 -10.70
C PHE A 70 -0.94 -8.01 -10.95
N ARG A 71 -2.09 -8.22 -11.60
CA ARG A 71 -2.59 -9.54 -11.97
C ARG A 71 -3.07 -9.56 -13.41
N PHE A 72 -2.81 -10.67 -14.09
CA PHE A 72 -3.25 -10.88 -15.47
C PHE A 72 -3.94 -12.24 -15.63
N LYS A 73 -4.51 -12.49 -16.81
CA LYS A 73 -5.25 -13.73 -17.08
C LYS A 73 -4.37 -14.99 -17.03
N THR A 74 -3.11 -14.89 -17.48
CA THR A 74 -2.19 -16.03 -17.61
C THR A 74 -0.77 -15.62 -17.23
N PHE A 75 0.08 -16.61 -16.91
CA PHE A 75 1.52 -16.39 -16.71
C PHE A 75 2.19 -15.69 -17.90
N ALA A 76 1.85 -16.11 -19.14
CA ALA A 76 2.43 -15.50 -20.34
C ALA A 76 2.11 -13.99 -20.42
N LYS A 77 0.88 -13.59 -20.11
CA LYS A 77 0.49 -12.17 -20.07
C LYS A 77 1.21 -11.39 -18.97
N THR A 78 1.37 -11.97 -17.79
CA THR A 78 2.18 -11.36 -16.73
C THR A 78 3.63 -11.18 -17.16
N TRP A 79 4.20 -12.16 -17.87
CA TRP A 79 5.57 -12.09 -18.36
C TRP A 79 5.76 -11.06 -19.48
N ASP A 80 4.77 -10.89 -20.37
CA ASP A 80 4.77 -9.82 -21.38
C ASP A 80 4.83 -8.43 -20.71
N PHE A 81 4.00 -8.21 -19.68
CA PHE A 81 4.03 -7.00 -18.86
C PHE A 81 5.40 -6.80 -18.19
N MET A 82 5.93 -7.82 -17.53
CA MET A 82 7.24 -7.74 -16.87
C MET A 82 8.36 -7.42 -17.87
N THR A 83 8.30 -7.97 -19.08
CA THR A 83 9.28 -7.70 -20.15
C THR A 83 9.24 -6.24 -20.58
N ALA A 84 8.04 -5.66 -20.72
CA ALA A 84 7.88 -4.24 -21.03
C ALA A 84 8.41 -3.35 -19.89
N VAL A 85 8.12 -3.69 -18.63
CA VAL A 85 8.64 -2.98 -17.46
C VAL A 85 10.18 -3.05 -17.41
N ALA A 86 10.78 -4.21 -17.71
CA ALA A 86 12.23 -4.36 -17.74
C ALA A 86 12.90 -3.48 -18.80
N LEU A 87 12.26 -3.29 -19.96
CA LEU A 87 12.75 -2.37 -20.99
C LEU A 87 12.72 -0.91 -20.49
N GLN A 88 11.65 -0.51 -19.82
CA GLN A 88 11.52 0.84 -19.25
C GLN A 88 12.52 1.07 -18.11
N ALA A 89 12.70 0.08 -17.24
CA ALA A 89 13.73 0.09 -16.20
C ALA A 89 15.12 0.36 -16.78
N LYS A 90 15.47 -0.31 -17.89
CA LYS A 90 16.73 -0.11 -18.61
C LYS A 90 16.85 1.30 -19.19
N ILE A 91 15.80 1.83 -19.83
CA ILE A 91 15.79 3.19 -20.41
C ILE A 91 16.01 4.25 -19.32
N HIS A 92 15.37 4.08 -18.16
CA HIS A 92 15.46 5.00 -17.03
C HIS A 92 16.67 4.76 -16.12
N ASN A 93 17.45 3.70 -16.39
CA ASN A 93 18.55 3.22 -15.55
C ASN A 93 18.12 3.13 -14.06
N HIS A 94 16.99 2.46 -13.81
CA HIS A 94 16.38 2.31 -12.50
C HIS A 94 15.57 1.02 -12.48
N HIS A 95 15.87 0.12 -11.55
CA HIS A 95 15.37 -1.26 -11.60
C HIS A 95 14.40 -1.52 -10.44
N PRO A 96 13.34 -2.31 -10.65
CA PRO A 96 12.40 -2.62 -9.60
C PRO A 96 12.97 -3.73 -8.71
N GLU A 97 12.48 -3.77 -7.48
CA GLU A 97 12.40 -5.00 -6.71
C GLU A 97 11.06 -5.67 -7.07
N TRP A 98 11.04 -6.96 -7.39
CA TRP A 98 9.77 -7.64 -7.67
C TRP A 98 9.74 -9.10 -7.25
N SER A 99 8.53 -9.64 -7.11
CA SER A 99 8.26 -11.05 -6.94
C SER A 99 7.14 -11.46 -7.90
N ASN A 100 7.23 -12.63 -8.51
CA ASN A 100 6.22 -13.14 -9.43
C ASN A 100 5.79 -14.55 -9.04
N VAL A 101 4.48 -14.77 -8.98
CA VAL A 101 3.85 -16.07 -8.74
C VAL A 101 2.76 -16.27 -9.78
N PHE A 102 3.04 -17.15 -10.75
CA PHE A 102 2.16 -17.42 -11.88
C PHE A 102 1.67 -16.14 -12.58
N ASN A 103 0.39 -15.79 -12.45
CA ASN A 103 -0.23 -14.67 -13.14
C ASN A 103 -0.26 -13.37 -12.31
N THR A 104 0.48 -13.32 -11.19
CA THR A 104 0.48 -12.20 -10.24
C THR A 104 1.90 -11.75 -9.97
N THR A 105 2.18 -10.46 -10.11
CA THR A 105 3.51 -9.88 -9.81
C THR A 105 3.39 -8.69 -8.86
N LEU A 106 4.17 -8.73 -7.78
CA LEU A 106 4.38 -7.60 -6.88
C LEU A 106 5.57 -6.80 -7.40
N VAL A 107 5.36 -5.51 -7.67
CA VAL A 107 6.40 -4.58 -8.08
C VAL A 107 6.62 -3.56 -6.97
N ARG A 108 7.89 -3.32 -6.64
CA ARG A 108 8.36 -2.36 -5.66
C ARG A 108 9.40 -1.44 -6.29
N TRP A 109 9.18 -0.14 -6.16
CA TRP A 109 10.11 0.90 -6.62
C TRP A 109 10.68 1.65 -5.42
N THR A 110 12.01 1.72 -5.35
CA THR A 110 12.76 2.49 -4.37
C THR A 110 14.07 2.98 -4.98
N THR A 111 14.59 4.09 -4.49
CA THR A 111 15.96 4.53 -4.77
C THR A 111 16.88 4.05 -3.65
N HIS A 112 17.92 3.29 -4.02
CA HIS A 112 18.85 2.70 -3.06
C HIS A 112 19.97 3.66 -2.63
N ASP A 113 20.34 4.61 -3.50
CA ASP A 113 21.40 5.58 -3.24
C ASP A 113 21.10 6.94 -3.90
N PRO A 114 20.96 8.04 -3.11
CA PRO A 114 20.79 8.00 -1.67
C PRO A 114 19.42 7.38 -1.32
N LEU A 115 19.33 6.72 -0.17
CA LEU A 115 18.21 5.84 0.17
C LEU A 115 16.88 6.61 0.37
N GLY A 116 15.83 6.24 -0.37
CA GLY A 116 14.47 6.78 -0.23
C GLY A 116 13.66 6.77 -1.54
N LEU A 117 12.49 7.40 -1.54
CA LEU A 117 11.71 7.64 -2.77
C LEU A 117 12.32 8.77 -3.60
N SER A 118 12.31 8.62 -4.92
CA SER A 118 12.69 9.68 -5.86
C SER A 118 11.69 9.83 -7.01
N GLU A 119 11.95 10.82 -7.88
CA GLU A 119 11.20 11.07 -9.11
C GLU A 119 11.17 9.84 -10.03
N LYS A 120 12.24 9.02 -10.02
CA LYS A 120 12.33 7.82 -10.85
C LYS A 120 11.33 6.76 -10.40
N ASP A 121 11.17 6.59 -9.09
CA ASP A 121 10.24 5.63 -8.51
C ASP A 121 8.79 5.95 -8.91
N VAL A 122 8.40 7.22 -8.74
CA VAL A 122 7.06 7.70 -9.10
C VAL A 122 6.82 7.61 -10.61
N ARG A 123 7.82 7.97 -11.43
CA ARG A 123 7.70 7.87 -12.89
C ARG A 123 7.51 6.42 -13.36
N LEU A 124 8.34 5.50 -12.88
CA LEU A 124 8.26 4.10 -13.30
C LEU A 124 7.02 3.40 -12.76
N ALA A 125 6.54 3.78 -11.57
CA ALA A 125 5.23 3.35 -11.08
C ALA A 125 4.09 3.79 -12.01
N ALA A 126 4.08 5.04 -12.48
CA ALA A 126 3.08 5.52 -13.45
C ALA A 126 3.18 4.81 -14.81
N ILE A 127 4.40 4.50 -15.28
CA ILE A 127 4.61 3.72 -16.51
C ILE A 127 4.06 2.30 -16.35
N CYS A 128 4.26 1.65 -15.20
CA CYS A 128 3.66 0.35 -14.92
C CYS A 128 2.13 0.39 -15.01
N ASP A 129 1.48 1.46 -14.54
CA ASP A 129 0.02 1.61 -14.64
C ASP A 129 -0.47 1.69 -16.09
N ALA A 130 0.25 2.42 -16.94
CA ALA A 130 -0.06 2.50 -18.37
C ALA A 130 0.11 1.13 -19.05
N LEU A 131 1.27 0.48 -18.83
CA LEU A 131 1.55 -0.85 -19.38
C LEU A 131 0.53 -1.89 -18.89
N ALA A 132 0.13 -1.85 -17.62
CA ALA A 132 -0.87 -2.76 -17.08
C ALA A 132 -2.22 -2.64 -17.83
N GLY A 133 -2.62 -1.42 -18.22
CA GLY A 133 -3.77 -1.20 -19.08
C GLY A 133 -3.61 -1.84 -20.47
N ASP A 134 -2.46 -1.64 -21.11
CA ASP A 134 -2.16 -2.20 -22.44
C ASP A 134 -2.14 -3.73 -22.44
N PHE A 135 -1.66 -4.34 -21.34
CA PHE A 135 -1.61 -5.79 -21.16
C PHE A 135 -2.88 -6.40 -20.54
N GLN A 136 -3.95 -5.60 -20.38
CA GLN A 136 -5.26 -6.05 -19.88
C GLN A 136 -5.17 -6.66 -18.47
N GLU A 137 -4.64 -5.87 -17.52
CA GLU A 137 -4.72 -6.19 -16.09
C GLU A 137 -6.14 -6.59 -15.68
N VAL A 138 -6.25 -7.59 -14.81
CA VAL A 138 -7.52 -8.05 -14.24
C VAL A 138 -7.60 -7.64 -12.77
N ASP A 139 -8.79 -7.24 -12.32
CA ASP A 139 -9.00 -6.81 -10.94
C ASP A 139 -8.83 -7.97 -9.96
N ILE A 140 -7.98 -7.76 -8.95
CA ILE A 140 -7.71 -8.77 -7.92
C ILE A 140 -8.99 -9.11 -7.12
N LYS A 141 -9.96 -8.19 -7.05
CA LYS A 141 -11.23 -8.35 -6.32
C LYS A 141 -12.22 -9.34 -6.96
N GLU A 142 -12.21 -9.52 -8.28
CA GLU A 142 -13.16 -10.43 -8.97
C GLU A 142 -12.75 -11.91 -8.89
N SER A 143 -11.51 -12.17 -8.46
CA SER A 143 -10.88 -13.48 -8.65
C SER A 143 -11.11 -14.51 -7.55
N THR A 144 -11.78 -14.15 -6.44
CA THR A 144 -12.27 -15.13 -5.46
C THR A 144 -13.62 -15.72 -5.85
N SER A 145 -14.24 -15.27 -6.95
CA SER A 145 -15.54 -15.77 -7.43
C SER A 145 -15.52 -16.56 -8.75
N ASP A 146 -14.42 -16.56 -9.51
CA ASP A 146 -14.40 -17.21 -10.83
C ASP A 146 -13.64 -18.54 -10.85
N MET A 147 -14.28 -19.52 -10.20
CA MET A 147 -14.59 -20.84 -10.75
C MET A 147 -15.64 -21.38 -9.79
N SER A 148 -16.90 -21.35 -10.19
CA SER A 148 -17.99 -21.96 -9.44
C SER A 148 -17.58 -23.38 -9.05
N GLN A 149 -17.34 -23.61 -7.75
CA GLN A 149 -17.01 -24.94 -7.23
C GLN A 149 -18.08 -25.97 -7.65
N LYS A 150 -19.30 -25.51 -7.95
CA LYS A 150 -20.41 -26.31 -8.47
C LYS A 150 -20.15 -26.83 -9.89
N GLU A 151 -19.45 -26.10 -10.76
CA GLU A 151 -19.10 -26.55 -12.11
C GLU A 151 -17.91 -27.50 -12.11
N LEU A 152 -16.94 -27.30 -11.21
CA LEU A 152 -15.82 -28.22 -11.03
C LEU A 152 -16.31 -29.58 -10.48
N LEU A 153 -17.20 -29.55 -9.49
CA LEU A 153 -17.80 -30.77 -8.93
C LEU A 153 -18.67 -31.50 -9.97
N ALA A 154 -19.40 -30.77 -10.82
CA ALA A 154 -20.20 -31.37 -11.88
C ALA A 154 -19.34 -32.10 -12.94
N LYS A 155 -18.19 -31.52 -13.34
CA LYS A 155 -17.26 -32.16 -14.29
C LYS A 155 -16.50 -33.36 -13.70
N VAL A 156 -16.09 -33.27 -12.44
CA VAL A 156 -15.37 -34.37 -11.77
C VAL A 156 -16.29 -35.59 -11.55
N VAL A 157 -17.58 -35.36 -11.29
CA VAL A 157 -18.56 -36.45 -11.14
C VAL A 157 -18.84 -37.16 -12.46
N THR A 158 -18.78 -36.48 -13.60
CA THR A 158 -18.99 -37.10 -14.92
C THR A 158 -17.76 -37.84 -15.45
N ASP A 159 -16.54 -37.38 -15.13
CA ASP A 159 -15.29 -38.01 -15.59
C ASP A 159 -14.78 -39.15 -14.71
N ALA A 160 -15.27 -39.27 -13.46
CA ALA A 160 -14.88 -40.36 -12.56
C ALA A 160 -15.46 -41.73 -12.95
N GLY A 161 -16.24 -41.81 -14.04
CA GLY A 161 -16.96 -43.00 -14.45
C GLY A 161 -16.22 -44.01 -15.34
N ASP A 162 -15.07 -43.67 -15.96
CA ASP A 162 -14.55 -44.55 -17.02
C ASP A 162 -13.01 -44.56 -17.18
N CYS A 163 -12.26 -44.37 -16.10
CA CYS A 163 -10.79 -44.25 -16.17
C CYS A 163 -10.04 -45.60 -16.06
N CYS A 164 -10.72 -46.76 -15.96
CA CYS A 164 -10.06 -48.02 -15.57
C CYS A 164 -10.43 -49.31 -16.35
N SER A 165 -11.12 -49.27 -17.50
CA SER A 165 -11.45 -50.53 -18.20
C SER A 165 -11.43 -50.53 -19.72
N GLN A 166 -10.47 -49.85 -20.37
CA GLN A 166 -10.17 -50.15 -21.78
C GLN A 166 -8.68 -50.31 -22.03
N GLY A 167 -8.26 -51.58 -22.02
CA GLY A 167 -6.90 -51.97 -22.34
C GLY A 167 -6.71 -53.49 -22.39
N LYS A 168 -7.59 -54.24 -23.07
CA LYS A 168 -7.21 -55.56 -23.61
C LYS A 168 -8.12 -56.06 -24.74
N LYS A 169 -7.44 -56.58 -25.78
CA LYS A 169 -7.91 -57.27 -27.01
C LYS A 169 -8.10 -56.31 -28.20
N VAL A 170 -7.50 -56.51 -29.38
CA VAL A 170 -6.74 -57.63 -30.00
C VAL A 170 -5.57 -57.05 -30.77
#